data_AF-A0A7Y8LYL1-F1
#
_entry.id   AF-A0A7Y8LYL1-F1
#
_cell.length_a   1.000
_cell.length_b   1.000
_cell.length_c   1.000
_cell.angle_alpha   90.00
_cell.angle_beta   90.00
_cell.angle_gamma   90.00
#
_symmetry.space_group_name_H-M   'P 1'
#
loop_
_entity.id
_entity.type
_entity.pdbx_description
1 polymer ?
#
loop_
_entity_poly.entity_id
_entity_poly.type
_entity_poly.pdbx_seq_one_letter_code
_entity_poly.pdbx_strand_id
1 'polypeptide(L)'
;MYCTNCGAANKEEAELCINCGESLSEDLGEESLPQQKKSSDVSILKEANILRPLFDFSFGQLASPKIMTFLYGLSILWAGLIAVFLVIVGFNVSRGLGIFALFVGAPLTFLIMVIYSRVFLEMVLITFRIMNQQTTLQGDMGLYHQEDHSESKDSIQWNV
;
A
#
# COMPACT_ATOMS: atom_id res chain seq x y z
N MET A 1 -20.40 20.55 -11.48
CA MET A 1 -20.81 19.43 -10.59
C MET A 1 -19.79 19.14 -9.47
N TYR A 2 -20.17 18.44 -8.40
CA TYR A 2 -19.27 18.03 -7.30
C TYR A 2 -19.04 16.51 -7.31
N CYS A 3 -17.80 16.09 -7.07
CA CYS A 3 -17.43 14.67 -7.02
C CYS A 3 -18.01 14.00 -5.78
N THR A 4 -18.71 12.88 -5.94
CA THR A 4 -19.29 12.09 -4.83
C THR A 4 -18.24 11.32 -4.01
N ASN A 5 -17.04 11.12 -4.58
CA ASN A 5 -15.94 10.44 -3.92
C ASN A 5 -15.11 11.42 -3.05
N CYS A 6 -14.64 12.54 -3.62
CA CYS A 6 -13.73 13.46 -2.92
C CYS A 6 -14.29 14.87 -2.63
N GLY A 7 -15.52 15.18 -3.07
CA GLY A 7 -16.15 16.48 -2.86
C GLY A 7 -15.62 17.64 -3.72
N ALA A 8 -14.61 17.41 -4.56
CA ALA A 8 -14.05 18.47 -5.41
C ALA A 8 -15.06 19.01 -6.43
N ALA A 9 -15.01 20.32 -6.68
CA ALA A 9 -15.77 20.97 -7.74
C ALA A 9 -15.11 20.68 -9.11
N ASN A 10 -15.90 20.21 -10.07
CA ASN A 10 -15.47 19.92 -11.42
C ASN A 10 -16.36 20.68 -12.42
N LYS A 11 -15.82 20.91 -13.63
CA LYS A 11 -16.60 21.40 -14.77
C LYS A 11 -17.74 20.43 -15.07
N GLU A 12 -18.85 20.93 -15.59
CA GLU A 12 -20.02 20.11 -15.93
C GLU A 12 -19.60 19.02 -16.93
N GLU A 13 -18.93 19.36 -18.03
CA GLU A 13 -18.45 18.42 -19.07
C GLU A 13 -17.25 17.52 -18.70
N ALA A 14 -16.86 17.42 -17.43
CA ALA A 14 -15.67 16.68 -17.02
C ALA A 14 -15.98 15.20 -16.76
N GLU A 15 -15.53 14.30 -17.64
CA GLU A 15 -15.74 12.84 -17.48
C GLU A 15 -15.03 12.24 -16.26
N LEU A 16 -13.95 12.88 -15.79
CA LEU A 16 -13.11 12.42 -14.68
C LEU A 16 -12.84 13.56 -13.71
N CYS A 17 -12.86 13.25 -12.42
CA CYS A 17 -12.55 14.22 -11.39
C CYS A 17 -11.07 14.64 -11.44
N ILE A 18 -10.80 15.94 -11.50
CA ILE A 18 -9.43 16.48 -11.56
C ILE A 18 -8.59 16.16 -10.31
N ASN A 19 -9.24 15.88 -9.18
CA ASN A 19 -8.57 15.64 -7.91
C ASN A 19 -8.33 14.14 -7.64
N CYS A 20 -9.36 13.29 -7.79
CA CYS A 20 -9.27 11.87 -7.43
C CYS A 20 -9.34 10.90 -8.62
N GLY A 21 -9.62 11.38 -9.83
CA GLY A 21 -9.73 10.54 -11.04
C GLY A 21 -10.98 9.66 -11.12
N GLU A 22 -11.96 9.85 -10.22
CA GLU A 22 -13.25 9.14 -10.28
C GLU A 22 -14.07 9.57 -11.50
N SER A 23 -14.77 8.64 -12.16
CA SER A 23 -15.66 8.95 -13.28
C SER A 23 -16.89 9.72 -12.80
N LEU A 24 -17.06 10.93 -13.32
CA LEU A 24 -18.20 11.77 -13.05
C LEU A 24 -19.21 11.53 -14.18
N SER A 25 -19.84 10.37 -14.16
CA SER A 25 -20.75 9.93 -15.22
C SER A 25 -21.95 10.88 -15.33
N GLU A 26 -21.95 11.73 -16.35
CA GLU A 26 -23.11 12.48 -16.81
C GLU A 26 -23.98 11.54 -17.65
N ASP A 27 -25.10 11.13 -17.07
CA ASP A 27 -26.07 10.21 -17.66
C ASP A 27 -26.97 10.96 -18.66
N LEU A 28 -26.56 11.09 -19.92
CA LEU A 28 -27.46 11.41 -21.05
C LEU A 28 -26.97 10.83 -22.39
N GLY A 29 -27.67 9.78 -22.87
CA GLY A 29 -27.98 9.66 -24.31
C GLY A 29 -27.14 8.74 -25.20
N GLU A 30 -27.58 7.47 -25.26
CA GLU A 30 -27.79 6.65 -26.48
C GLU A 30 -26.63 5.94 -27.24
N GLU A 31 -26.99 4.68 -27.58
CA GLU A 31 -26.49 3.75 -28.61
C GLU A 31 -25.29 2.81 -28.36
N SER A 32 -25.68 1.63 -27.86
CA SER A 32 -25.43 0.29 -28.47
C SER A 32 -24.08 -0.40 -28.21
N LEU A 33 -24.14 -1.54 -27.51
CA LEU A 33 -23.75 -2.86 -28.04
C LEU A 33 -24.09 -3.98 -27.04
N PRO A 34 -24.46 -5.18 -27.51
CA PRO A 34 -25.15 -6.19 -26.73
C PRO A 34 -24.18 -7.01 -25.88
N GLN A 35 -24.66 -7.36 -24.69
CA GLN A 35 -24.21 -8.41 -23.80
C GLN A 35 -23.41 -9.54 -24.49
N GLN A 36 -22.14 -9.67 -24.12
CA GLN A 36 -21.37 -10.90 -24.31
C GLN A 36 -20.97 -11.47 -22.95
N LYS A 37 -21.86 -12.34 -22.49
CA LYS A 37 -21.54 -13.73 -22.14
C LYS A 37 -20.50 -13.97 -21.04
N LYS A 38 -21.04 -14.17 -19.82
CA LYS A 38 -20.78 -15.32 -18.92
C LYS A 38 -19.48 -16.09 -19.21
N SER A 39 -18.37 -15.59 -18.70
CA SER A 39 -17.15 -16.38 -18.48
C SER A 39 -17.35 -17.20 -17.21
N SER A 40 -17.95 -18.39 -17.36
CA SER A 40 -17.73 -19.46 -16.41
C SER A 40 -16.50 -20.23 -16.89
N ASP A 41 -15.33 -19.91 -16.35
CA ASP A 41 -14.31 -20.90 -15.99
C ASP A 41 -13.14 -20.20 -15.30
N VAL A 42 -13.31 -19.95 -14.00
CA VAL A 42 -12.22 -19.40 -13.19
C VAL A 42 -12.30 -19.94 -11.75
N SER A 43 -12.40 -21.27 -11.61
CA SER A 43 -12.18 -21.95 -10.33
C SER A 43 -10.68 -22.07 -9.99
N ILE A 44 -9.78 -21.87 -10.97
CA ILE A 44 -8.32 -21.88 -10.78
C ILE A 44 -7.77 -20.52 -10.26
N LEU A 45 -8.49 -19.40 -10.44
CA LEU A 45 -8.04 -18.09 -9.94
C LEU A 45 -8.71 -17.68 -8.61
N LYS A 46 -9.34 -18.60 -7.88
CA LYS A 46 -9.71 -18.33 -6.49
C LYS A 46 -8.46 -18.23 -5.62
N GLU A 47 -7.42 -19.01 -5.94
CA GLU A 47 -6.10 -18.88 -5.32
C GLU A 47 -5.32 -17.66 -5.85
N ALA A 48 -5.48 -17.31 -7.13
CA ALA A 48 -4.86 -16.09 -7.67
C ALA A 48 -5.54 -14.79 -7.19
N ASN A 49 -6.78 -14.83 -6.70
CA ASN A 49 -7.41 -13.68 -6.01
C ASN A 49 -6.78 -13.39 -4.64
N ILE A 50 -6.12 -14.38 -4.01
CA ILE A 50 -5.37 -14.18 -2.77
C ILE A 50 -3.96 -13.62 -3.05
N LEU A 51 -3.43 -13.90 -4.25
CA LEU A 51 -2.11 -13.44 -4.69
C LEU A 51 -2.16 -12.11 -5.45
N ARG A 52 -3.32 -11.71 -5.99
CA ARG A 52 -3.54 -10.40 -6.65
C ARG A 52 -3.19 -9.21 -5.74
N PRO A 53 -3.55 -9.17 -4.45
CA PRO A 53 -3.12 -8.13 -3.53
C PRO A 53 -1.62 -8.15 -3.20
N LEU A 54 -0.95 -9.30 -3.36
CA LEU A 54 0.48 -9.47 -3.10
C LEU A 54 1.37 -9.08 -4.29
N PHE A 55 0.80 -9.11 -5.51
CA PHE A 55 1.46 -8.75 -6.77
C PHE A 55 0.89 -7.46 -7.37
N ASP A 56 0.10 -6.70 -6.62
CA ASP A 56 -0.25 -5.33 -6.99
C ASP A 56 0.95 -4.43 -6.66
N PHE A 57 1.92 -4.40 -7.57
CA PHE A 57 3.05 -3.46 -7.56
C PHE A 57 2.62 -2.01 -7.88
N SER A 58 1.33 -1.68 -7.74
CA SER A 58 0.84 -0.31 -7.71
C SER A 58 1.26 0.35 -6.40
N PHE A 59 2.52 0.80 -6.36
CA PHE A 59 3.07 1.69 -5.34
C PHE A 59 2.52 3.12 -5.51
N GLY A 60 1.20 3.27 -5.68
CA GLY A 60 0.55 4.56 -5.90
C GLY A 60 0.42 5.38 -4.62
N GLN A 61 0.20 4.74 -3.47
CA GLN A 61 0.05 5.44 -2.19
C GLN A 61 0.37 4.47 -1.05
N LEU A 62 1.53 4.67 -0.44
CA LEU A 62 1.81 4.29 0.94
C LEU A 62 1.55 2.80 1.28
N ALA A 63 2.60 1.98 1.17
CA ALA A 63 2.67 0.63 1.73
C ALA A 63 2.15 0.60 3.19
N SER A 64 0.88 0.23 3.37
CA SER A 64 0.21 0.25 4.66
C SER A 64 0.96 -0.60 5.68
N PRO A 65 1.08 -0.20 6.96
CA PRO A 65 1.81 -0.95 7.99
C PRO A 65 1.38 -2.42 8.14
N LYS A 66 0.18 -2.78 7.66
CA LYS A 66 -0.30 -4.17 7.56
C LYS A 66 0.55 -5.05 6.63
N ILE A 67 1.09 -4.51 5.52
CA ILE A 67 1.94 -5.28 4.59
C ILE A 67 3.29 -5.63 5.22
N MET A 68 3.80 -4.82 6.14
CA MET A 68 5.09 -5.05 6.80
C MET A 68 5.05 -6.29 7.69
N THR A 69 3.95 -6.49 8.42
CA THR A 69 3.74 -7.71 9.22
C THR A 69 3.65 -8.96 8.34
N PHE A 70 3.02 -8.83 7.17
CA PHE A 70 2.96 -9.92 6.19
C PHE A 70 4.34 -10.26 5.61
N LEU A 71 5.12 -9.24 5.22
CA LEU A 71 6.49 -9.40 4.71
C LEU A 71 7.43 -10.05 5.74
N TYR A 72 7.25 -9.72 7.03
CA TYR A 72 7.99 -10.38 8.10
C TYR A 72 7.64 -11.87 8.24
N GLY A 73 6.34 -12.21 8.22
CA GLY A 73 5.92 -13.61 8.23
C GLY A 73 6.44 -14.38 7.03
N LEU A 74 6.42 -13.76 5.85
CA LEU A 74 6.94 -14.34 4.62
C LEU A 74 8.46 -14.52 4.68
N SER A 75 9.22 -13.56 5.22
CA SER A 75 10.68 -13.68 5.33
C SER A 75 11.11 -14.78 6.30
N ILE A 76 10.40 -14.97 7.42
CA ILE A 76 10.64 -16.10 8.34
C ILE A 76 10.39 -17.44 7.64
N LEU A 77 9.30 -17.54 6.86
CA LEU A 77 9.01 -18.75 6.10
C LEU A 77 10.15 -19.07 5.12
N TRP A 78 10.60 -18.06 4.35
CA TRP A 78 11.74 -18.20 3.44
C TRP A 78 13.05 -18.58 4.17
N ALA A 79 13.33 -17.96 5.32
CA ALA A 79 14.50 -18.31 6.13
C ALA A 79 14.46 -19.77 6.59
N GLY A 80 13.28 -20.27 6.97
CA GLY A 80 13.07 -21.68 7.31
C GLY A 80 13.32 -22.62 6.12
N LEU A 81 12.78 -22.29 4.94
CA LEU A 81 13.01 -23.07 3.71
C LEU A 81 14.49 -23.12 3.34
N ILE A 82 15.19 -21.98 3.41
CA ILE A 82 16.63 -21.89 3.14
C ILE A 82 17.42 -22.75 4.12
N ALA A 83 17.06 -22.72 5.42
CA ALA A 83 17.72 -23.54 6.43
C ALA A 83 17.54 -25.04 6.16
N VAL A 84 16.32 -25.48 5.83
CA VAL A 84 16.05 -26.89 5.48
C VAL A 84 16.80 -27.29 4.20
N PHE A 85 16.79 -26.42 3.19
CA PHE A 85 17.53 -26.66 1.94
C PHE A 85 19.03 -26.81 2.20
N LEU A 86 19.61 -25.97 3.06
CA LEU A 86 21.01 -26.03 3.45
C LEU A 86 21.36 -27.37 4.13
N VAL A 87 20.46 -27.91 4.96
CA VAL A 87 20.63 -29.24 5.57
C VAL A 87 20.63 -30.34 4.51
N ILE A 88 19.70 -30.30 3.55
CA ILE A 88 19.61 -31.28 2.46
C ILE A 88 20.90 -31.27 1.64
N VAL A 89 21.39 -30.09 1.25
CA VAL A 89 22.65 -29.94 0.52
C VAL A 89 23.82 -30.45 1.36
N GLY A 90 23.86 -30.13 2.66
CA GLY A 90 24.90 -30.61 3.58
C GLY A 90 25.01 -32.14 3.61
N PHE A 91 23.88 -32.84 3.71
CA PHE A 91 23.85 -34.31 3.68
C PHE A 91 24.21 -34.90 2.32
N ASN A 92 23.89 -34.21 1.22
CA ASN A 92 24.29 -34.64 -0.13
C ASN A 92 25.81 -34.57 -0.34
N VAL A 93 26.50 -33.61 0.28
CA VAL A 93 27.96 -33.50 0.17
C VAL A 93 28.66 -34.53 1.06
N SER A 94 28.30 -34.62 2.34
CA SER A 94 28.84 -35.66 3.22
C SER A 94 28.02 -35.82 4.51
N ARG A 95 28.09 -37.01 5.12
CA ARG A 95 27.41 -37.28 6.41
C ARG A 95 27.89 -36.35 7.53
N GLY A 96 29.19 -36.02 7.58
CA GLY A 96 29.75 -35.12 8.60
C GLY A 96 29.29 -33.68 8.43
N LEU A 97 29.31 -33.16 7.19
CA LEU A 97 28.82 -31.81 6.91
C LEU A 97 27.31 -31.69 7.13
N GLY A 98 26.53 -32.72 6.82
CA GLY A 98 25.09 -32.73 7.11
C GLY A 98 24.77 -32.58 8.59
N ILE A 99 25.50 -33.29 9.47
CA ILE A 99 25.32 -33.18 10.92
C ILE A 99 25.73 -31.78 11.42
N PHE A 100 26.87 -31.26 10.96
CA PHE A 100 27.29 -29.90 11.29
C PHE A 100 26.28 -28.85 10.80
N ALA A 101 25.77 -29.01 9.57
CA ALA A 101 24.75 -28.16 9.00
C ALA A 101 23.43 -28.23 9.77
N LEU A 102 23.05 -29.37 10.33
CA LEU A 102 21.80 -29.52 11.08
C LEU A 102 21.88 -28.87 12.47
N PHE A 103 22.98 -29.04 13.20
CA PHE A 103 23.12 -28.54 14.57
C PHE A 103 23.65 -27.10 14.66
N VAL A 104 24.54 -26.70 13.76
CA VAL A 104 25.21 -25.40 13.81
C VAL A 104 24.79 -24.54 12.62
N GLY A 105 24.88 -25.08 11.41
CA GLY A 105 24.61 -24.32 10.18
C GLY A 105 23.19 -23.77 10.11
N ALA A 106 22.18 -24.61 10.24
CA ALA A 106 20.78 -24.25 10.07
C ALA A 106 20.28 -23.29 11.15
N PRO A 107 20.53 -23.51 12.46
CA PRO A 107 20.15 -22.53 13.48
C PRO A 107 20.86 -21.18 13.29
N LEU A 108 22.14 -21.20 12.95
CA LEU A 108 22.92 -19.98 12.75
C LEU A 108 22.44 -19.21 11.52
N THR A 109 22.26 -19.88 10.38
CA THR A 109 21.74 -19.28 9.14
C THR A 109 20.32 -18.75 9.34
N PHE A 110 19.43 -19.52 9.98
CA PHE A 110 18.07 -19.08 10.26
C PHE A 110 18.07 -17.80 11.12
N LEU A 111 18.84 -17.79 12.21
CA LEU A 111 18.90 -16.65 13.13
C LEU A 111 19.47 -15.40 12.44
N ILE A 112 20.56 -15.54 11.69
CA ILE A 112 21.15 -14.42 10.93
C ILE A 112 20.16 -13.87 9.91
N MET A 113 19.48 -14.73 9.15
CA MET A 113 18.48 -14.31 8.15
C MET A 113 17.29 -13.59 8.79
N VAL A 114 16.80 -14.06 9.93
CA VAL A 114 15.69 -13.41 10.66
C VAL A 114 16.11 -12.04 11.19
N ILE A 115 17.31 -11.92 11.78
CA ILE A 115 17.84 -10.64 12.25
C ILE A 115 18.03 -9.67 11.08
N TYR A 116 18.63 -10.12 9.98
CA TYR A 116 18.81 -9.30 8.79
C TYR A 116 17.48 -8.79 8.26
N SER A 117 16.48 -9.68 8.15
CA SER A 117 15.13 -9.33 7.72
C SER A 117 14.48 -8.30 8.65
N ARG A 118 14.69 -8.42 9.97
CA ARG A 118 14.18 -7.46 10.95
C ARG A 118 14.79 -6.07 10.74
N VAL A 119 16.12 -5.98 10.64
CA VAL A 119 16.81 -4.71 10.40
C VAL A 119 16.35 -4.09 9.07
N PHE A 120 16.23 -4.90 8.03
CA PHE A 120 15.76 -4.44 6.73
C PHE A 120 14.33 -3.86 6.80
N LEU A 121 13.40 -4.55 7.47
CA LEU A 121 12.03 -4.06 7.64
C LEU A 121 11.97 -2.81 8.51
N GLU A 122 12.80 -2.70 9.55
CA GLU A 122 12.93 -1.49 10.36
C GLU A 122 13.40 -0.30 9.48
N MET A 123 14.39 -0.50 8.62
CA MET A 123 14.85 0.53 7.67
C MET A 123 13.76 0.94 6.68
N VAL A 124 13.01 -0.01 6.12
CA VAL A 124 11.90 0.28 5.20
C VAL A 124 10.77 1.03 5.92
N LEU A 125 10.44 0.63 7.16
CA LEU A 125 9.43 1.30 7.98
C LEU A 125 9.83 2.74 8.30
N ILE A 126 11.10 3.00 8.60
CA ILE A 126 11.60 4.35 8.88
C ILE A 126 11.43 5.22 7.64
N THR A 127 11.83 4.74 6.46
CA THR A 127 11.64 5.47 5.20
C THR A 127 10.17 5.78 4.95
N PHE A 128 9.29 4.80 5.16
CA PHE A 128 7.85 4.98 5.04
C PHE A 128 7.30 6.03 6.01
N ARG A 129 7.75 6.00 7.27
CA ARG A 129 7.33 6.99 8.29
C ARG A 129 7.70 8.41 7.88
N ILE A 130 8.90 8.61 7.35
CA ILE A 130 9.35 9.95 6.89
C ILE A 130 8.46 10.45 5.73
N MET A 131 8.15 9.59 4.76
CA MET A 131 7.27 9.95 3.64
C MET A 131 5.85 10.29 4.12
N ASN A 132 5.31 9.52 5.07
CA ASN A 132 3.97 9.76 5.61
C ASN A 132 3.89 11.01 6.49
N GLN A 133 4.97 11.45 7.12
CA GLN A 133 4.96 12.70 7.89
C GLN A 133 4.87 13.94 6.99
N GLN A 134 5.38 13.88 5.76
CA GLN A 134 5.32 15.02 4.82
C GLN A 134 3.88 15.29 4.32
N THR A 135 3.08 14.24 4.11
CA THR A 135 1.68 14.39 3.68
C THR A 135 0.80 14.98 4.77
N THR A 136 1.05 14.68 6.05
CA THR A 136 0.31 15.28 7.17
C THR A 136 0.62 16.78 7.34
N LEU A 137 1.89 17.19 7.19
CA LEU A 137 2.26 18.60 7.29
C LEU A 137 1.71 19.47 6.15
N GLN A 138 1.51 18.90 4.97
CA GLN A 138 0.92 19.61 3.83
C GLN A 138 -0.61 19.78 3.97
N GLY A 139 -1.27 18.91 4.74
CA GLY A 139 -2.68 19.05 5.12
C GLY A 139 -2.93 20.16 6.15
N ASP A 140 -2.04 20.33 7.13
CA ASP A 140 -2.17 21.37 8.16
C ASP A 140 -1.80 22.78 7.65
N MET A 141 -0.90 22.91 6.66
CA MET A 141 -0.60 24.22 6.06
C MET A 141 -1.71 24.75 5.13
N GLY A 142 -2.65 23.90 4.69
CA GLY A 142 -3.81 24.34 3.90
C GLY A 142 -4.91 25.04 4.71
N LEU A 143 -4.81 25.01 6.05
CA LEU A 143 -5.85 25.46 6.98
C LEU A 143 -5.44 26.69 7.80
N TYR A 144 -4.27 27.28 7.56
CA TYR A 144 -3.75 28.45 8.31
C TYR A 144 -3.82 29.78 7.57
N HIS A 145 -4.53 29.87 6.44
CA HIS A 145 -4.65 31.14 5.72
C HIS A 145 -6.07 31.46 5.27
N GLN A 146 -6.99 31.65 6.22
CA GLN A 146 -8.17 32.51 6.04
C GLN A 146 -8.88 32.82 7.38
N GLU A 147 -8.18 33.30 8.41
CA GLU A 147 -8.84 33.77 9.66
C GLU A 147 -8.28 35.11 10.16
N ASP A 148 -8.20 36.14 9.31
CA ASP A 148 -7.89 37.50 9.78
C ASP A 148 -8.28 38.62 8.81
N HIS A 149 -9.55 38.74 8.39
CA HIS A 149 -10.17 40.07 8.17
C HIS A 149 -11.68 40.03 7.90
N SER A 150 -12.50 39.65 8.88
CA SER A 150 -13.94 39.94 8.81
C SER A 150 -14.59 40.13 10.18
N GLU A 151 -13.98 40.93 11.05
CA GLU A 151 -14.71 41.43 12.23
C GLU A 151 -14.33 42.89 12.50
N SER A 152 -15.05 43.80 11.84
CA SER A 152 -15.36 45.15 12.32
C SER A 152 -16.24 45.86 11.29
N LYS A 153 -17.37 45.25 10.95
CA LYS A 153 -18.57 46.01 10.59
C LYS A 153 -19.44 45.99 11.83
N ASP A 154 -19.35 47.04 12.63
CA ASP A 154 -20.52 47.77 13.15
C ASP A 154 -20.12 48.77 14.23
N SER A 155 -20.87 49.87 14.25
CA SER A 155 -20.75 51.07 15.07
C SER A 155 -19.59 51.99 14.68
N ILE A 156 -19.87 52.95 13.80
CA ILE A 156 -20.10 54.35 14.19
C ILE A 156 -20.83 55.06 13.04
N GLN A 157 -22.14 55.26 13.18
CA GLN A 157 -22.84 56.38 12.54
C GLN A 157 -22.81 57.55 13.51
N TRP A 158 -22.02 58.59 13.22
CA TRP A 158 -22.24 59.91 13.83
C TRP A 158 -23.07 60.74 12.87
N ASN A 159 -24.36 60.85 13.20
CA ASN A 159 -25.24 61.89 12.74
C ASN A 159 -25.39 62.88 13.89
N VAL A 160 -24.66 64.01 13.85
CA VAL A 160 -24.99 65.39 14.28
C VAL A 160 -23.76 66.26 13.99
#